data_AF-A0A3C1FUU4-F1
#
_entry.id   AF-A0A3C1FUU4-F1
#
_cell.length_a   1.000
_cell.length_b   1.000
_cell.length_c   1.000
_cell.angle_alpha   90.00
_cell.angle_beta   90.00
_cell.angle_gamma   90.00
#
_symmetry.space_group_name_H-M   'P 1'
#
loop_
_entity.id
_entity.type
_entity.pdbx_description
1 polymer ?
#
loop_
_entity_poly.entity_id
_entity_poly.type
_entity_poly.pdbx_seq_one_letter_code
_entity_poly.pdbx_strand_id
1 'polypeptide(L)'
;MDPLSEDFVEKTRQEVAEFSPPKAHKEMLAMGKHQPDLLAFLTAFADDLQQEVKELAIYIAFVVYKMFLDASGNIPRISSKEIMTRYDENIRFLERLQGTHEKIFDRIAKIELSKQPFVMKYLLEALMEDAEKDRIDMTEEAIGFLYILIKTEIEVLDKKAPMKH
;
A
#
# COMPACT_ATOMS: atom_id res chain seq x y z
N MET A 1 7.79 0.58 13.24
CA MET A 1 8.14 1.91 13.81
C MET A 1 7.00 2.42 14.70
N ASP A 2 7.11 3.58 15.34
CA ASP A 2 5.95 4.19 15.99
C ASP A 2 4.85 4.51 14.95
N PRO A 3 3.56 4.52 15.34
CA PRO A 3 2.48 4.87 14.43
C PRO A 3 2.68 6.26 13.82
N LEU A 4 2.61 6.36 12.49
CA LEU A 4 2.59 7.65 11.80
C LEU A 4 1.29 8.38 12.14
N SER A 5 1.36 9.67 12.48
CA SER A 5 0.16 10.45 12.78
C SER A 5 -0.70 10.67 11.54
N GLU A 6 -2.00 10.89 11.74
CA GLU A 6 -2.93 11.21 10.65
C GLU A 6 -2.48 12.43 9.84
N ASP A 7 -2.10 13.52 10.53
CA ASP A 7 -1.61 14.74 9.88
C ASP A 7 -0.37 14.48 9.02
N PHE A 8 0.51 13.57 9.44
CA PHE A 8 1.71 13.21 8.67
C PHE A 8 1.35 12.43 7.41
N VAL A 9 0.45 11.46 7.52
CA VAL A 9 -0.07 10.66 6.41
C VAL A 9 -0.74 11.58 5.38
N GLU A 10 -1.64 12.47 5.82
CA GLU A 10 -2.37 13.38 4.94
C GLU A 10 -1.43 14.39 4.27
N LYS A 11 -0.49 14.97 5.03
CA LYS A 11 0.53 15.87 4.46
C LYS A 11 1.36 15.17 3.38
N THR A 12 1.82 13.94 3.63
CA THR A 12 2.62 13.20 2.65
C THR A 12 1.81 12.89 1.38
N ARG A 13 0.55 12.49 1.54
CA ARG A 13 -0.38 12.28 0.41
C ARG A 13 -0.51 13.54 -0.43
N GLN A 14 -0.75 14.70 0.20
CA GLN A 14 -0.88 15.99 -0.50
C GLN A 14 0.40 16.38 -1.22
N GLU A 15 1.55 16.24 -0.57
CA GLU A 15 2.85 16.55 -1.18
C GLU A 15 3.10 15.70 -2.43
N VAL A 16 2.76 14.41 -2.41
CA VAL A 16 2.89 13.53 -3.58
C VAL A 16 1.93 13.93 -4.70
N ALA A 17 0.69 14.31 -4.37
CA ALA A 17 -0.29 14.78 -5.35
C ALA A 17 0.16 16.06 -6.10
N GLU A 18 1.01 16.88 -5.47
CA GLU A 18 1.59 18.10 -6.07
C GLU A 18 2.85 17.82 -6.93
N PHE A 19 3.28 16.57 -7.08
CA PHE A 19 4.46 16.28 -7.89
C PHE A 19 4.22 16.59 -9.37
N SER A 20 5.10 17.40 -9.94
CA SER A 20 5.20 17.50 -11.41
C SER A 20 5.57 16.14 -12.02
N PRO A 21 5.17 15.84 -13.27
CA PRO A 21 5.51 14.57 -13.91
C PRO A 21 7.01 14.22 -13.91
N PRO A 22 7.94 15.18 -14.16
CA PRO A 22 9.37 14.90 -14.05
C PRO A 22 9.82 14.53 -12.63
N LYS A 23 9.23 15.14 -11.61
CA LYS A 23 9.52 14.83 -10.20
C LYS A 23 8.98 13.44 -9.85
N ALA A 24 7.73 13.14 -10.18
CA ALA A 24 7.13 11.82 -9.95
C ALA A 24 7.97 10.71 -10.61
N HIS A 25 8.37 10.89 -11.87
CA HIS A 25 9.24 9.94 -12.56
C HIS A 25 10.60 9.76 -11.86
N LYS A 26 11.24 10.85 -11.45
CA LYS A 26 12.53 10.80 -10.72
C LYS A 26 12.41 10.04 -9.40
N GLU A 27 11.36 10.29 -8.63
CA GLU A 27 11.13 9.64 -7.34
C GLU A 27 10.78 8.15 -7.51
N MET A 28 9.99 7.79 -8.53
CA MET A 28 9.70 6.40 -8.87
C MET A 28 10.97 5.62 -9.25
N LEU A 29 11.85 6.23 -10.07
CA LEU A 29 13.17 5.65 -10.37
C LEU A 29 14.05 5.51 -9.12
N ALA A 30 13.94 6.43 -8.16
CA ALA A 30 14.63 6.32 -6.89
C ALA A 30 14.09 5.14 -6.08
N MET A 31 12.77 4.98 -5.97
CA MET A 31 12.14 3.81 -5.33
C MET A 31 12.66 2.51 -5.94
N GLY A 32 12.65 2.38 -7.28
CA GLY A 32 13.12 1.17 -7.96
C GLY A 32 14.60 0.83 -7.70
N LYS A 33 15.46 1.83 -7.47
CA LYS A 33 16.87 1.61 -7.11
C LYS A 33 17.07 1.21 -5.64
N HIS A 34 16.24 1.76 -4.75
CA HIS A 34 16.33 1.52 -3.31
C HIS A 34 15.60 0.26 -2.88
N GLN A 35 14.48 -0.07 -3.53
CA GLN A 35 13.60 -1.20 -3.21
C GLN A 35 13.22 -1.98 -4.48
N PRO A 36 14.20 -2.57 -5.20
CA PRO A 36 13.95 -3.26 -6.46
C PRO A 36 12.98 -4.44 -6.31
N ASP A 37 13.14 -5.24 -5.25
CA ASP A 37 12.31 -6.42 -5.01
C ASP A 37 10.85 -6.05 -4.67
N LEU A 38 10.64 -4.92 -3.97
CA LEU A 38 9.30 -4.42 -3.65
C LEU A 38 8.58 -3.93 -4.91
N LEU A 39 9.27 -3.15 -5.75
CA LEU A 39 8.70 -2.70 -7.01
C LEU A 39 8.44 -3.88 -7.97
N ALA A 40 9.35 -4.85 -8.02
CA ALA A 40 9.16 -6.06 -8.81
C ALA A 40 7.93 -6.85 -8.34
N PHE A 41 7.74 -7.00 -7.02
CA PHE A 41 6.55 -7.61 -6.45
C PHE A 41 5.26 -6.87 -6.84
N LEU A 42 5.20 -5.54 -6.63
CA LEU A 42 4.02 -4.73 -6.95
C LEU A 42 3.65 -4.82 -8.45
N THR A 43 4.65 -4.68 -9.31
CA THR A 43 4.45 -4.72 -10.77
C THR A 43 4.05 -6.10 -11.29
N ALA A 44 4.65 -7.17 -10.76
CA ALA A 44 4.33 -8.54 -11.18
C ALA A 44 2.91 -8.95 -10.75
N PHE A 45 2.49 -8.58 -9.54
CA PHE A 45 1.17 -8.94 -9.02
C PHE A 45 0.05 -8.05 -9.59
N ALA A 46 0.37 -6.84 -10.02
CA ALA A 46 -0.59 -5.96 -10.69
C ALA A 46 -0.63 -6.15 -12.22
N ASP A 47 0.14 -7.08 -12.81
CA ASP A 47 0.32 -7.13 -14.26
C ASP A 47 -0.93 -7.54 -15.04
N ASP A 48 -1.73 -8.45 -14.46
CA ASP A 48 -2.98 -8.93 -15.06
C ASP A 48 -4.18 -7.99 -14.80
N LEU A 49 -3.98 -6.90 -14.06
CA LEU A 49 -5.03 -5.91 -13.78
C LEU A 49 -5.24 -4.99 -14.99
N GLN A 50 -6.45 -4.43 -15.09
CA GLN A 50 -6.71 -3.34 -16.04
C GLN A 50 -5.75 -2.17 -15.80
N GLN A 51 -5.42 -1.45 -16.87
CA GLN A 51 -4.38 -0.42 -16.84
C GLN A 51 -4.64 0.63 -15.76
N GLU A 52 -5.88 1.11 -15.65
CA GLU A 52 -6.30 2.12 -14.68
C GLU A 52 -6.16 1.61 -13.24
N VAL A 53 -6.49 0.34 -13.00
CA VAL A 53 -6.37 -0.33 -11.70
C VAL A 53 -4.90 -0.53 -11.33
N LYS A 54 -4.07 -0.92 -12.31
CA LYS A 54 -2.61 -1.05 -12.15
C LYS A 54 -1.97 0.30 -11.83
N GLU A 55 -2.36 1.36 -12.54
CA GLU A 55 -1.88 2.72 -12.29
C GLU A 55 -2.26 3.21 -10.89
N LEU A 56 -3.50 2.97 -10.45
CA LEU A 56 -3.93 3.25 -9.07
C LEU A 56 -3.09 2.47 -8.05
N ALA A 57 -2.88 1.17 -8.26
CA ALA A 57 -2.10 0.33 -7.36
C ALA A 57 -0.67 0.86 -7.18
N ILE A 58 0.00 1.21 -8.29
CA ILE A 58 1.36 1.76 -8.27
C ILE A 58 1.38 3.14 -7.62
N TYR A 59 0.36 3.98 -7.83
CA TYR A 59 0.24 5.28 -7.18
C TYR A 59 0.11 5.15 -5.66
N ILE A 60 -0.83 4.34 -5.17
CA ILE A 60 -1.05 4.10 -3.74
C ILE A 60 0.23 3.53 -3.11
N ALA A 61 0.84 2.53 -3.75
CA ALA A 61 2.09 1.94 -3.29
C ALA A 61 3.20 3.00 -3.13
N PHE A 62 3.37 3.85 -4.13
CA PHE A 62 4.36 4.92 -4.08
C PHE A 62 4.11 5.93 -2.96
N VAL A 63 2.84 6.31 -2.73
CA VAL A 63 2.46 7.20 -1.62
C VAL A 63 2.79 6.55 -0.27
N VAL A 64 2.46 5.27 -0.10
CA VAL A 64 2.80 4.50 1.11
C VAL A 64 4.31 4.44 1.31
N TYR A 65 5.07 4.07 0.28
CA TYR A 65 6.53 4.06 0.33
C TYR A 65 7.10 5.42 0.79
N LYS A 66 6.55 6.52 0.25
CA LYS A 66 6.95 7.88 0.63
C LYS A 66 6.66 8.20 2.09
N MET A 67 5.52 7.78 2.65
CA MET A 67 5.21 7.95 4.07
C MET A 67 6.28 7.33 4.97
N PHE A 68 6.65 6.08 4.69
CA PHE A 68 7.69 5.41 5.48
C PHE A 68 9.08 6.03 5.25
N LEU A 69 9.41 6.40 4.01
CA LEU A 69 10.71 6.95 3.67
C LEU A 69 10.92 8.31 4.32
N ASP A 70 9.91 9.18 4.29
CA ASP A 70 10.02 10.54 4.82
C ASP A 70 10.05 10.53 6.35
N ALA A 71 9.36 9.57 6.97
CA ALA A 71 9.39 9.37 8.41
C ALA A 71 10.72 8.76 8.90
N SER A 72 11.28 7.79 8.19
CA SER A 72 12.51 7.09 8.63
C SER A 72 13.81 7.71 8.07
N GLY A 73 13.72 8.52 7.01
CA GLY A 73 14.84 9.08 6.24
C GLY A 73 15.56 8.07 5.33
N ASN A 74 15.55 6.78 5.68
CA ASN A 74 16.06 5.68 4.86
C ASN A 74 15.33 4.39 5.20
N ILE A 75 15.11 3.53 4.22
CA ILE A 75 14.52 2.20 4.41
C ILE A 75 15.52 1.18 3.89
N PRO A 76 16.04 0.27 4.74
CA PRO A 76 16.86 -0.84 4.28
C PRO A 76 16.16 -1.65 3.19
N ARG A 77 16.92 -2.22 2.25
CA ARG A 77 16.37 -3.10 1.21
C ARG A 77 15.55 -4.22 1.83
N ILE A 78 14.32 -4.37 1.35
CA ILE A 78 13.45 -5.50 1.66
C ILE A 78 13.71 -6.58 0.61
N SER A 79 13.92 -7.82 1.05
CA SER A 79 14.14 -8.94 0.12
C SER A 79 12.83 -9.54 -0.38
N SER A 80 12.82 -10.12 -1.59
CA SER A 80 11.65 -10.86 -2.11
C SER A 80 11.16 -11.94 -1.16
N LYS A 81 12.06 -12.62 -0.43
CA LYS A 81 11.67 -13.64 0.56
C LYS A 81 10.82 -13.05 1.68
N GLU A 82 11.20 -11.87 2.20
CA GLU A 82 10.45 -11.20 3.26
C GLU A 82 9.08 -10.72 2.78
N ILE A 83 9.01 -10.19 1.56
CA ILE A 83 7.76 -9.77 0.92
C ILE A 83 6.83 -10.95 0.75
N MET A 84 7.29 -12.03 0.11
CA MET A 84 6.46 -13.21 -0.15
C MET A 84 6.01 -13.90 1.14
N THR A 85 6.87 -13.94 2.16
CA THR A 85 6.49 -14.50 3.46
C THR A 85 5.31 -13.72 4.06
N ARG A 86 5.36 -12.39 4.00
CA ARG A 86 4.28 -11.54 4.50
C ARG A 86 3.03 -11.63 3.62
N TYR A 87 3.19 -11.67 2.31
CA TYR A 87 2.08 -11.83 1.38
C TYR A 87 1.29 -13.11 1.67
N ASP A 88 1.96 -14.24 1.83
CA ASP A 88 1.31 -15.53 2.14
C ASP A 88 0.62 -15.51 3.52
N GLU A 89 1.18 -14.79 4.51
CA GLU A 89 0.54 -14.56 5.81
C GLU A 89 -0.78 -13.76 5.65
N ASN A 90 -0.78 -12.73 4.80
CA ASN A 90 -1.94 -11.88 4.54
C ASN A 90 -3.03 -12.59 3.73
N ILE A 91 -2.66 -13.41 2.75
CA ILE A 91 -3.60 -14.26 2.00
C ILE A 91 -4.31 -15.21 2.96
N ARG A 92 -3.54 -15.95 3.79
CA ARG A 92 -4.12 -16.85 4.80
C ARG A 92 -5.01 -16.11 5.81
N PHE A 93 -4.72 -14.85 6.11
CA PHE A 93 -5.58 -14.03 6.97
C PHE A 93 -6.94 -13.79 6.31
N LEU A 94 -6.99 -13.43 5.04
CA LEU A 94 -8.25 -13.19 4.34
C LEU A 94 -9.04 -14.44 4.01
N GLU A 95 -8.38 -15.56 3.70
CA GLU A 95 -9.07 -16.85 3.55
C GLU A 95 -9.87 -17.20 4.81
N ARG A 96 -9.37 -16.86 6.00
CA ARG A 96 -10.13 -17.03 7.26
C ARG A 96 -11.31 -16.07 7.41
N LEU A 97 -11.34 -14.98 6.63
CA LEU A 97 -12.44 -14.01 6.59
C LEU A 97 -13.47 -14.34 5.50
N GLN A 98 -13.18 -15.28 4.59
CA GLN A 98 -14.13 -15.75 3.56
C GLN A 98 -15.17 -16.68 4.19
N GLY A 99 -16.46 -16.29 4.14
CA GLY A 99 -17.56 -17.09 4.70
C GLY A 99 -18.80 -16.30 5.14
N THR A 100 -18.75 -14.97 5.19
CA THR A 100 -19.89 -14.12 5.56
C THR A 100 -20.38 -13.28 4.37
N HIS A 101 -21.69 -12.99 4.32
CA HIS A 101 -22.33 -12.18 3.26
C HIS A 101 -22.01 -10.68 3.37
N GLU A 102 -21.06 -10.30 4.24
CA GLU A 102 -20.66 -8.91 4.45
C GLU A 102 -19.58 -8.47 3.46
N LYS A 103 -19.58 -7.19 3.08
CA LYS A 103 -18.54 -6.59 2.23
C LYS A 103 -17.16 -6.83 2.84
N ILE A 104 -16.14 -7.00 1.99
CA ILE A 104 -14.77 -7.32 2.46
C ILE A 104 -14.20 -6.26 3.41
N PHE A 105 -14.55 -5.00 3.21
CA PHE A 105 -14.10 -3.90 4.05
C PHE A 105 -14.72 -3.87 5.44
N ASP A 106 -16.02 -4.18 5.57
CA ASP A 106 -16.66 -4.26 6.88
C ASP A 106 -16.01 -5.35 7.74
N ARG A 107 -15.53 -6.42 7.11
CA ARG A 107 -14.78 -7.49 7.78
C ARG A 107 -13.39 -7.03 8.21
N ILE A 108 -12.66 -6.38 7.31
CA ILE A 108 -11.33 -5.83 7.58
C ILE A 108 -11.38 -4.83 8.75
N ALA A 109 -12.29 -3.85 8.68
CA ALA A 109 -12.43 -2.79 9.68
C ALA A 109 -12.80 -3.32 11.07
N LYS A 110 -13.53 -4.45 11.15
CA LYS A 110 -13.93 -5.08 12.42
C LYS A 110 -12.80 -5.87 13.09
N ILE A 111 -11.80 -6.32 12.34
CA ILE A 111 -10.87 -7.37 12.77
C ILE A 111 -9.42 -6.87 12.85
N GLU A 112 -9.05 -5.86 12.07
CA GLU A 112 -7.66 -5.47 11.89
C GLU A 112 -7.22 -4.38 12.89
N LEU A 113 -6.47 -4.78 13.93
CA LEU A 113 -5.68 -3.86 14.77
C LEU A 113 -4.30 -3.67 14.13
N SER A 114 -4.18 -2.74 13.19
CA SER A 114 -2.90 -2.42 12.56
C SER A 114 -2.02 -1.56 13.46
N LYS A 115 -0.70 -1.80 13.40
CA LYS A 115 0.32 -0.92 14.00
C LYS A 115 0.38 0.46 13.35
N GLN A 116 -0.07 0.57 12.10
CA GLN A 116 -0.07 1.81 11.32
C GLN A 116 -1.52 2.18 10.95
N PRO A 117 -2.37 2.52 11.94
CA PRO A 117 -3.81 2.67 11.75
C PRO A 117 -4.16 3.74 10.72
N PHE A 118 -3.43 4.85 10.69
CA PHE A 118 -3.69 5.96 9.77
C PHE A 118 -3.22 5.67 8.34
N VAL A 119 -2.16 4.88 8.16
CA VAL A 119 -1.73 4.40 6.84
C VAL A 119 -2.75 3.39 6.28
N MET A 120 -3.27 2.50 7.13
CA MET A 120 -4.34 1.58 6.75
C MET A 120 -5.63 2.31 6.41
N LYS A 121 -6.00 3.34 7.20
CA LYS A 121 -7.14 4.20 6.89
C LYS A 121 -6.98 4.85 5.52
N TYR A 122 -5.82 5.44 5.23
CA TYR A 122 -5.51 5.99 3.90
C TYR A 122 -5.67 4.95 2.79
N LEU A 123 -5.14 3.73 2.95
CA LEU A 123 -5.29 2.66 1.97
C LEU A 123 -6.78 2.36 1.68
N LEU A 124 -7.58 2.21 2.73
CA LEU A 124 -9.01 1.93 2.60
C LEU A 124 -9.73 3.08 1.88
N GLU A 125 -9.48 4.32 2.30
CA GLU A 125 -10.07 5.51 1.68
C GLU A 125 -9.66 5.64 0.21
N ALA A 126 -8.39 5.43 -0.12
CA ALA A 126 -7.90 5.52 -1.50
C ALA A 126 -8.54 4.47 -2.43
N LEU A 127 -8.71 3.24 -1.96
CA LEU A 127 -9.39 2.19 -2.74
C LEU A 127 -10.89 2.46 -2.90
N MET A 128 -11.54 3.01 -1.87
CA MET A 128 -12.97 3.32 -1.91
C MET A 128 -13.27 4.59 -2.72
N GLU A 129 -12.42 5.60 -2.64
CA GLU A 129 -12.67 6.90 -3.28
C GLU A 129 -12.77 6.78 -4.81
N ASP A 130 -11.95 5.93 -5.44
CA ASP A 130 -12.00 5.70 -6.88
C ASP A 130 -13.05 4.67 -7.30
N ALA A 131 -13.39 3.71 -6.42
CA ALA A 131 -14.47 2.74 -6.65
C ALA A 131 -15.87 3.38 -6.53
N GLU A 132 -16.13 4.16 -5.48
CA GLU A 132 -17.45 4.73 -5.20
C GLU A 132 -17.79 5.94 -6.09
N LYS A 133 -16.78 6.61 -6.64
CA LYS A 133 -16.96 7.75 -7.56
C LYS A 133 -17.07 7.31 -9.02
N ASP A 134 -17.20 6.00 -9.29
CA ASP A 134 -17.21 5.40 -10.63
C ASP A 134 -16.04 5.89 -11.51
N ARG A 135 -14.89 6.21 -10.90
CA ARG A 135 -13.71 6.71 -11.63
C ARG A 135 -12.97 5.58 -12.30
N ILE A 136 -12.95 4.41 -11.65
CA ILE A 136 -12.33 3.18 -12.12
C ILE A 136 -13.31 2.04 -11.83
N ASP A 137 -13.62 1.24 -12.84
CA ASP A 137 -14.45 0.04 -12.69
C ASP A 137 -13.63 -1.04 -11.96
N MET A 138 -13.85 -1.18 -10.66
CA MET A 138 -13.14 -2.15 -9.81
C MET A 138 -14.11 -3.13 -9.17
N THR A 139 -13.89 -4.42 -9.41
CA THR A 139 -14.64 -5.48 -8.74
C THR A 139 -14.24 -5.58 -7.26
N GLU A 140 -15.12 -6.11 -6.41
CA GLU A 140 -14.78 -6.37 -4.99
C GLU A 140 -13.56 -7.29 -4.85
N GLU A 141 -13.36 -8.21 -5.80
CA GLU A 141 -12.19 -9.09 -5.86
C GLU A 141 -10.90 -8.32 -6.14
N ALA A 142 -10.91 -7.43 -7.13
CA ALA A 142 -9.76 -6.57 -7.45
C ALA A 142 -9.41 -5.66 -6.27
N ILE A 143 -10.41 -5.08 -5.62
CA ILE A 143 -10.25 -4.25 -4.43
C ILE A 143 -9.63 -5.05 -3.27
N GLY A 144 -10.17 -6.24 -3.00
CA GLY A 144 -9.64 -7.15 -1.97
C GLY A 144 -8.19 -7.54 -2.26
N PHE A 145 -7.88 -7.83 -3.52
CA PHE A 145 -6.52 -8.12 -3.97
C PHE A 145 -5.57 -6.95 -3.76
N LEU A 146 -5.94 -5.74 -4.17
CA LEU A 146 -5.13 -4.54 -3.96
C LEU A 146 -4.91 -4.23 -2.49
N TYR A 147 -5.93 -4.43 -1.65
CA TYR A 147 -5.79 -4.28 -0.21
C TYR A 147 -4.68 -5.18 0.34
N ILE A 148 -4.63 -6.46 -0.06
CA ILE A 148 -3.57 -7.40 0.36
C ILE A 148 -2.21 -6.94 -0.11
N LEU A 149 -2.14 -6.55 -1.37
CA LEU A 149 -0.91 -6.18 -2.04
C LEU A 149 -0.25 -5.00 -1.30
N ILE A 150 -1.01 -3.94 -1.06
CA ILE A 150 -0.52 -2.74 -0.37
C ILE A 150 -0.36 -2.96 1.13
N LYS A 151 -1.25 -3.73 1.78
CA LYS A 151 -1.06 -4.13 3.18
C LYS A 151 0.28 -4.84 3.38
N THR A 152 0.62 -5.74 2.46
CA THR A 152 1.91 -6.44 2.49
C THR A 152 3.07 -5.45 2.45
N GLU A 153 3.02 -4.48 1.53
CA GLU A 153 3.98 -3.37 1.46
C GLU A 153 4.06 -2.59 2.79
N ILE A 154 2.93 -2.13 3.32
CA ILE A 154 2.85 -1.37 4.58
C ILE A 154 3.57 -2.13 5.70
N GLU A 155 3.31 -3.42 5.85
CA GLU A 155 3.83 -4.17 6.98
C GLU A 155 5.29 -4.61 6.82
N VAL A 156 5.79 -4.74 5.59
CA VAL A 156 7.25 -4.94 5.39
C VAL A 156 8.01 -3.63 5.56
N LEU A 157 7.42 -2.50 5.16
CA LEU A 157 7.99 -1.16 5.39
C LEU A 157 8.00 -0.83 6.88
N ASP A 158 6.90 -1.00 7.61
CA ASP A 158 6.82 -0.76 9.06
C ASP A 158 7.84 -1.58 9.86
N LYS A 159 8.09 -2.81 9.41
CA LYS A 159 9.09 -3.70 10.01
C LYS A 159 10.52 -3.26 9.74
N LYS A 160 10.79 -2.63 8.59
CA LYS A 160 12.14 -2.25 8.16
C LYS A 160 12.52 -0.81 8.45
N ALA A 161 11.57 0.10 8.44
CA ALA A 161 11.77 1.52 8.65
C ALA A 161 12.31 1.77 10.08
N PRO A 162 13.57 2.23 10.23
CA PRO A 162 14.11 2.60 11.52
C PRO A 162 13.42 3.87 12.05
N MET A 163 13.38 4.04 13.37
CA MET A 163 12.93 5.31 13.95
C MET A 163 13.99 6.38 13.72
N LYS A 164 13.55 7.57 13.31
CA LYS A 164 14.38 8.76 13.27
C LYS A 164 14.42 9.34 14.69
N HIS A 165 15.60 9.32 15.33
CA HIS A 165 15.83 9.95 16.63
C HIS A 165 15.92 11.47 16.48
#